data_AF-A0A328M4M1-F1
#
_entry.id   AF-A0A328M4M1-F1
#
_cell.length_a   1.000
_cell.length_b   1.000
_cell.length_c   1.000
_cell.angle_alpha   90.00
_cell.angle_beta   90.00
_cell.angle_gamma   90.00
#
_symmetry.space_group_name_H-M   'P 1'
#
loop_
_entity.id
_entity.type
_entity.pdbx_description
1 polymer ?
#
loop_
_entity_poly.entity_id
_entity_poly.type
_entity_poly.pdbx_seq_one_letter_code
_entity_poly.pdbx_strand_id
1 'polypeptide(L)' 'MQRYLALLLALIPISLAVLGIKLMRDTVFGILFSPIPILWLQFLIGALCFALGFYIFGGFVLHRDRKRNKVQARFRR' A
#
# COMPACT_ATOMS: atom_id res chain seq x y z
N MET A 1 3.10 -24.60 -3.29
CA MET A 1 1.80 -23.89 -3.23
C MET A 1 1.77 -22.66 -2.32
N GLN A 2 2.29 -22.70 -1.07
CA GLN A 2 2.26 -21.53 -0.15
C GLN A 2 2.93 -20.23 -0.67
N ARG A 3 3.88 -20.30 -1.59
CA ARG A 3 4.53 -19.11 -2.17
C ARG A 3 3.59 -18.28 -3.05
N TYR A 4 2.65 -18.92 -3.76
CA TYR A 4 1.68 -18.25 -4.63
C TYR A 4 0.57 -17.57 -3.82
N LEU A 5 0.10 -18.21 -2.74
CA LEU A 5 -0.84 -17.61 -1.79
C LEU A 5 -0.28 -16.33 -1.16
N ALA A 6 0.99 -16.33 -0.79
CA ALA A 6 1.66 -15.14 -0.26
C ALA A 6 1.75 -13.99 -1.28
N LEU A 7 1.93 -14.30 -2.57
CA LEU A 7 1.90 -13.31 -3.65
C LEU A 7 0.49 -12.75 -3.85
N LEU A 8 -0.53 -13.60 -3.78
CA LEU A 8 -1.94 -13.22 -3.90
C LEU A 8 -2.38 -12.32 -2.73
N LEU A 9 -1.96 -12.65 -1.51
CA LEU A 9 -2.17 -11.81 -0.33
C LEU A 9 -1.45 -10.46 -0.43
N ALA A 10 -0.24 -10.42 -0.99
CA ALA A 10 0.49 -9.19 -1.23
C ALA A 10 -0.16 -8.31 -2.32
N LEU A 11 -0.96 -8.90 -3.21
CA LEU A 11 -1.65 -8.17 -4.27
C LEU A 11 -2.68 -7.17 -3.73
N ILE A 12 -3.30 -7.48 -2.59
CA ILE A 12 -4.34 -6.66 -1.94
C ILE A 12 -3.78 -5.30 -1.46
N PRO A 13 -2.71 -5.24 -0.65
CA PRO A 13 -2.14 -3.96 -0.24
C PRO A 13 -1.49 -3.21 -1.42
N ILE A 14 -0.97 -3.93 -2.41
CA ILE A 14 -0.42 -3.32 -3.64
C ILE A 14 -1.53 -2.62 -4.43
N SER A 15 -2.67 -3.27 -4.66
CA SER A 15 -3.78 -2.66 -5.39
C SER A 15 -4.35 -1.44 -4.65
N LEU A 16 -4.42 -1.50 -3.32
CA LEU A 16 -4.80 -0.37 -2.48
C LEU A 16 -3.82 0.81 -2.63
N ALA A 17 -2.51 0.54 -2.65
CA ALA A 17 -1.50 1.57 -2.88
C ALA A 17 -1.62 2.21 -4.28
N VAL A 18 -1.87 1.40 -5.32
CA VAL A 18 -2.08 1.89 -6.69
C VAL A 18 -3.33 2.78 -6.78
N LEU A 19 -4.42 2.42 -6.10
CA LEU A 19 -5.62 3.26 -6.01
C LEU A 19 -5.33 4.60 -5.32
N GLY A 20 -4.51 4.59 -4.26
CA GLY A 20 -4.06 5.81 -3.59
C GLY A 20 -3.29 6.74 -4.53
N ILE A 21 -2.30 6.19 -5.27
CA ILE A 21 -1.53 6.96 -6.27
C ILE A 21 -2.45 7.53 -7.36
N LYS A 22 -3.43 6.74 -7.83
CA LYS A 22 -4.39 7.19 -8.84
C LYS A 22 -5.16 8.42 -8.35
N LEU A 23 -5.67 8.40 -7.12
CA LEU A 23 -6.39 9.52 -6.51
C LEU A 23 -5.50 10.77 -6.37
N MET A 24 -4.24 10.60 -5.93
CA MET A 24 -3.27 11.70 -5.81
C MET A 24 -2.94 12.29 -7.19
N ARG A 25 -2.75 11.44 -8.21
CA ARG A 25 -2.53 11.89 -9.58
C ARG A 25 -3.72 12.72 -10.06
N ASP A 26 -4.94 12.22 -9.88
CA ASP A 26 -6.15 12.89 -10.34
C ASP A 26 -6.31 14.28 -9.68
N THR A 27 -5.83 14.45 -8.45
CA THR A 27 -5.81 15.77 -7.78
C THR A 27 -4.83 16.76 -8.39
N VAL A 28 -3.69 16.29 -8.91
CA VAL A 28 -2.70 17.15 -9.59
C VAL A 28 -3.27 17.69 -10.90
N PHE A 29 -4.13 16.91 -11.57
CA PHE A 29 -4.81 17.30 -12.80
C PHE A 29 -6.15 18.03 -12.57
N GLY A 30 -6.54 18.29 -11.32
CA GLY A 30 -7.82 18.94 -11.01
C GLY A 30 -9.06 18.08 -11.30
N ILE A 31 -8.88 16.76 -11.44
CA ILE A 31 -9.95 15.81 -11.76
C ILE A 31 -10.57 15.34 -10.43
N LEU A 32 -11.78 15.82 -10.14
CA LEU A 32 -12.55 15.34 -9.00
C LEU A 32 -13.08 13.92 -9.26
N PHE A 33 -12.83 13.03 -8.31
CA PHE A 33 -13.43 11.71 -8.29
C PHE A 33 -14.70 11.74 -7.43
N SER A 34 -15.88 11.65 -8.05
CA SER A 34 -17.14 11.50 -7.31
C SER A 34 -17.11 10.21 -6.48
N PRO A 35 -17.41 10.22 -5.17
CA PRO A 35 -18.20 11.21 -4.42
C PRO A 35 -17.40 12.26 -3.61
N ILE A 36 -16.09 12.42 -3.83
CA ILE A 36 -15.26 13.31 -3.02
C ILE A 36 -15.47 14.78 -3.48
N PRO A 37 -15.94 15.69 -2.61
CA PRO A 37 -16.34 17.04 -3.04
C PRO A 37 -15.19 18.04 -3.17
N ILE A 38 -13.98 17.72 -2.68
CA ILE A 38 -12.86 18.67 -2.63
C ILE A 38 -11.52 17.99 -2.97
N LEU A 39 -10.69 18.66 -3.79
CA LEU A 39 -9.39 18.18 -4.28
C LEU A 39 -8.38 17.87 -3.15
N TRP A 40 -8.23 18.75 -2.16
CA TRP A 40 -7.26 18.50 -1.07
C TRP A 40 -7.65 17.26 -0.25
N LEU A 41 -8.95 17.02 -0.09
CA LEU A 41 -9.47 15.84 0.62
C LEU A 41 -9.22 14.57 -0.20
N GLN A 42 -9.43 14.63 -1.51
CA GLN A 42 -9.10 13.52 -2.42
C GLN A 42 -7.59 13.19 -2.37
N PHE A 43 -6.73 14.19 -2.27
CA PHE A 43 -5.28 13.98 -2.11
C PHE A 43 -4.97 13.31 -0.78
N LEU A 44 -5.58 13.79 0.32
CA LEU A 44 -5.34 13.27 1.66
C LEU A 44 -5.84 11.82 1.81
N ILE A 45 -6.99 11.50 1.23
CA ILE A 45 -7.51 10.12 1.15
C ILE A 45 -6.57 9.25 0.31
N GLY A 46 -6.12 9.74 -0.85
CA GLY A 46 -5.16 9.04 -1.70
C GLY A 46 -3.83 8.76 -0.97
N ALA A 47 -3.31 9.74 -0.24
CA ALA A 47 -2.09 9.62 0.56
C ALA A 47 -2.25 8.61 1.70
N LEU A 48 -3.38 8.63 2.41
CA LEU A 48 -3.71 7.65 3.46
C LEU A 48 -3.81 6.24 2.90
N CYS A 49 -4.52 6.05 1.79
CA CYS A 49 -4.60 4.75 1.11
C CYS A 49 -3.21 4.27 0.70
N PHE A 50 -2.39 5.12 0.09
CA PHE A 50 -1.03 4.77 -0.29
C PHE A 50 -0.18 4.38 0.93
N ALA A 51 -0.17 5.19 1.98
CA ALA A 51 0.60 4.93 3.20
C ALA A 51 0.17 3.64 3.90
N LEU A 52 -1.14 3.39 4.01
CA LEU A 52 -1.69 2.16 4.60
C LEU A 52 -1.35 0.93 3.75
N GLY A 53 -1.53 1.01 2.44
CA GLY A 53 -1.15 -0.06 1.52
C GLY A 53 0.34 -0.39 1.62
N PHE A 54 1.19 0.63 1.66
CA PHE A 54 2.63 0.46 1.81
C PHE A 54 3.02 -0.10 3.19
N TYR A 55 2.40 0.37 4.26
CA TYR A 55 2.64 -0.11 5.63
C TYR A 55 2.30 -1.60 5.77
N ILE A 56 1.12 -2.01 5.29
CA ILE A 56 0.68 -3.41 5.34
C ILE A 56 1.59 -4.29 4.47
N PHE A 57 1.93 -3.82 3.27
CA PHE A 57 2.84 -4.55 2.38
C PHE A 57 4.24 -4.72 3.00
N GLY A 58 4.81 -3.64 3.54
CA GLY A 58 6.11 -3.68 4.22
C GLY A 58 6.11 -4.60 5.44
N GLY A 59 5.05 -4.55 6.26
CA GLY A 59 4.87 -5.45 7.41
C GLY A 59 4.78 -6.92 6.99
N PHE A 60 4.05 -7.22 5.90
CA PHE A 60 3.94 -8.56 5.34
C PHE A 60 5.29 -9.09 4.84
N VAL A 61 6.05 -8.27 4.10
CA VAL A 61 7.39 -8.62 3.62
C VAL A 61 8.32 -8.89 4.79
N LEU A 62 8.32 -8.02 5.81
CA LEU A 62 9.16 -8.18 6.99
C LEU A 62 8.83 -9.47 7.77
N HIS A 63 7.55 -9.76 7.99
CA HIS A 63 7.12 -10.99 8.66
C HIS A 63 7.55 -12.25 7.87
N ARG A 64 7.43 -12.20 6.54
CA ARG A 64 7.85 -13.29 5.65
C ARG A 64 9.37 -13.52 5.69
N ASP A 65 10.15 -12.44 5.64
CA ASP A 65 11.62 -12.54 5.58
C ASP A 65 12.23 -12.89 6.95
N ARG A 66 11.57 -12.52 8.05
CA ARG A 66 11.93 -12.98 9.40
C ARG A 66 11.89 -14.50 9.52
N LYS A 67 10.85 -15.15 8.99
CA LYS A 67 10.75 -16.62 8.99
C LYS A 67 11.84 -17.33 8.19
N ARG A 68 12.58 -16.61 7.33
CA ARG A 68 13.66 -17.15 6.50
C ARG A 68 15.06 -16.69 6.93
N ASN A 69 15.18 -16.02 8.09
CA ASN A 69 16.44 -15.45 8.60
C ASN A 69 17.17 -14.50 7.63
N LYS A 70 16.45 -13.93 6.64
CA LYS A 70 17.02 -13.03 5.62
C LYS A 70 17.02 -11.54 6.02
N VAL A 71 16.60 -11.25 7.24
CA VAL A 71 16.56 -9.89 7.81
C VAL A 71 17.84 -9.56 8.57
N GLN A 72 18.20 -8.27 8.59
CA GLN A 72 19.30 -7.73 9.41
C GLN A 72 19.11 -8.11 10.89
N ALA A 73 20.21 -8.22 11.64
CA ALA A 73 20.20 -8.62 13.05
C ALA A 73 19.21 -7.80 13.92
N ARG A 74 19.01 -6.52 13.61
CA ARG A 74 18.06 -5.62 14.28
C ARG A 74 16.60 -6.07 14.19
N PHE A 75 16.22 -6.81 13.14
CA PHE A 75 14.84 -7.21 12.86
C PHE A 75 14.57 -8.70 13.11
N ARG A 76 15.52 -9.44 13.70
CA ARG A 76 15.39 -10.89 14.02
C ARG A 76 14.61 -11.20 15.31
N ARG A 77 14.24 -10.21 16.12
CA ARG A 77 13.36 -10.38 17.30
C ARG A 77 11.91 -10.45 16.90
#